data_AF-A0A7C4YQ25-F1
#
_entry.id   AF-A0A7C4YQ25-F1
#
_cell.length_a   1.000
_cell.length_b   1.000
_cell.length_c   1.000
_cell.angle_alpha   90.00
_cell.angle_beta   90.00
_cell.angle_gamma   90.00
#
_symmetry.space_group_name_H-M   'P 1'
#
loop_
_entity.id
_entity.type
_entity.pdbx_description
1 polymer ?
#
loop_
_entity_poly.entity_id
_entity_poly.type
_entity_poly.pdbx_seq_one_letter_code
_entity_poly.pdbx_strand_id
1 'polypeptide(L)'
;METMRRYRIRTRPFLCIDPVEAVETGVTVGEETVEELLLIPNPGLGIYTMYAVVMDQPENEIRNIPVMKRGEIVFEKRSEASHYAKKRGDPYVLCGVKSTRVVNQDEIEQFRSIHPGEDDILKKLKMFDTRK
;
A
#
# COMPACT_ATOMS: atom_id res chain seq x y z
N MET A 1 -9.59 0.55 -18.50
CA MET A 1 -9.73 0.21 -17.07
C MET A 1 -8.59 0.86 -16.34
N GLU A 2 -8.91 1.75 -15.42
CA GLU A 2 -7.91 2.37 -14.55
C GLU A 2 -7.41 1.32 -13.55
N THR A 3 -6.11 1.28 -13.32
CA THR A 3 -5.47 0.31 -12.42
C THR A 3 -4.83 1.05 -11.26
N MET A 4 -4.97 0.51 -10.06
CA MET A 4 -4.37 1.07 -8.84
C MET A 4 -3.16 0.26 -8.42
N ARG A 5 -2.20 0.90 -7.75
CA ARG A 5 -1.06 0.21 -7.14
C ARG A 5 -1.21 0.23 -5.62
N ARG A 6 -0.91 -0.91 -5.01
CA ARG A 6 -0.74 -1.03 -3.57
C ARG A 6 0.46 -1.90 -3.29
N TYR A 7 1.05 -1.71 -2.12
CA TYR A 7 2.22 -2.44 -1.67
C TYR A 7 1.85 -3.24 -0.43
N ARG A 8 2.46 -4.41 -0.25
CA ARG A 8 2.30 -5.18 0.98
C ARG A 8 3.60 -5.78 1.41
N ILE A 9 3.70 -5.99 2.70
CA ILE A 9 4.62 -6.96 3.26
C ILE A 9 3.88 -8.30 3.30
N ARG A 10 4.43 -9.38 2.72
CA ARG A 10 3.72 -10.67 2.60
C ARG A 10 3.20 -11.25 3.92
N THR A 11 3.92 -11.01 5.02
CA THR A 11 3.59 -11.45 6.38
C THR A 11 2.53 -10.58 7.08
N ARG A 12 2.11 -9.47 6.47
CA ARG A 12 1.21 -8.49 7.07
C ARG A 12 -0.15 -8.46 6.36
N PRO A 13 -1.24 -8.19 7.11
CA PRO A 13 -2.58 -8.24 6.55
C PRO A 13 -3.01 -6.96 5.81
N PHE A 14 -2.25 -5.87 5.93
CA PHE A 14 -2.65 -4.55 5.44
C PHE A 14 -1.91 -4.16 4.15
N LEU A 15 -2.53 -3.27 3.38
CA LEU A 15 -1.95 -2.67 2.18
C LEU A 15 -1.44 -1.25 2.44
N CYS A 16 -0.36 -0.89 1.75
CA CYS A 16 0.31 0.40 1.76
C CYS A 16 0.17 1.07 0.38
N ILE A 17 0.27 2.39 0.33
CA ILE A 17 0.13 3.18 -0.90
C ILE A 17 1.44 3.21 -1.68
N ASP A 18 2.59 3.19 -1.00
CA ASP A 18 3.91 3.19 -1.61
C ASP A 18 4.87 2.22 -0.87
N PRO A 19 6.03 1.88 -1.46
CA PRO A 19 6.91 0.89 -0.88
C PRO A 19 7.70 1.41 0.33
N VAL A 20 7.83 2.73 0.51
CA VAL A 20 8.49 3.34 1.67
C VAL A 20 7.60 3.18 2.90
N GLU A 21 6.32 3.48 2.76
CA GLU A 21 5.30 3.26 3.79
C GLU A 21 5.27 1.78 4.22
N ALA A 22 5.39 0.85 3.27
CA ALA A 22 5.50 -0.58 3.59
C ALA A 22 6.69 -0.83 4.51
N VAL A 23 7.90 -0.36 4.18
CA VAL A 23 9.10 -0.57 5.02
C VAL A 23 8.96 0.05 6.41
N GLU A 24 8.40 1.26 6.50
CA GLU A 24 8.22 1.99 7.76
C GLU A 24 7.24 1.32 8.72
N THR A 25 6.33 0.47 8.22
CA THR A 25 5.39 -0.29 9.08
C THR A 25 6.03 -1.41 9.90
N GLY A 26 7.36 -1.58 9.83
CA GLY A 26 8.12 -2.39 10.79
C GLY A 26 8.93 -3.54 10.19
N VAL A 27 9.53 -3.35 9.01
CA VAL A 27 10.42 -4.37 8.42
C VAL A 27 11.72 -4.43 9.22
N THR A 28 11.88 -5.46 10.06
CA THR A 28 13.21 -5.91 10.46
C THR A 28 13.90 -6.49 9.24
N VAL A 29 15.07 -5.93 8.90
CA VAL A 29 15.88 -6.07 7.67
C VAL A 29 16.14 -7.52 7.18
N GLY A 30 15.74 -8.55 7.92
CA GLY A 30 16.04 -9.95 7.63
C GLY A 30 14.95 -10.79 6.94
N GLU A 31 13.65 -10.49 7.09
CA GLU A 31 12.63 -11.55 6.85
C GLU A 31 11.44 -11.19 5.96
N GLU A 32 11.24 -9.93 5.57
CA GLU A 32 9.98 -9.56 4.91
C GLU A 32 10.15 -8.99 3.49
N THR A 33 9.51 -9.64 2.52
CA THR A 33 9.48 -9.23 1.10
C THR A 33 8.37 -8.22 0.85
N VAL A 34 8.72 -7.05 0.32
CA VAL A 34 7.76 -6.05 -0.18
C VAL A 34 7.29 -6.47 -1.57
N GLU A 35 5.98 -6.51 -1.77
CA GLU A 35 5.35 -6.80 -3.05
C GLU A 35 4.52 -5.61 -3.52
N GLU A 36 4.63 -5.27 -4.80
CA GLU A 36 3.70 -4.38 -5.50
C GLU A 36 2.57 -5.21 -6.11
N LEU A 37 1.35 -4.79 -5.85
CA LEU A 37 0.11 -5.36 -6.37
C LEU A 37 -0.50 -4.38 -7.36
N LEU A 38 -0.76 -4.87 -8.57
CA LEU A 38 -1.53 -4.13 -9.58
C LEU A 38 -3.00 -4.53 -9.48
N LEU A 39 -3.86 -3.60 -9.11
CA LEU A 39 -5.26 -3.83 -8.77
C LEU A 39 -6.18 -3.33 -9.88
N ILE A 40 -7.24 -4.09 -10.18
CA ILE A 40 -8.33 -3.70 -11.07
C ILE A 40 -9.59 -3.49 -10.22
N PRO A 41 -10.11 -2.26 -10.07
CA PRO A 41 -11.35 -1.99 -9.35
C PRO A 41 -12.55 -2.60 -10.08
N ASN A 42 -13.55 -3.01 -9.30
CA ASN A 42 -14.78 -3.62 -9.79
C ASN A 42 -14.51 -4.74 -10.81
N PRO A 43 -13.72 -5.77 -10.42
CA PRO A 43 -13.33 -6.83 -11.34
C PRO A 43 -14.59 -7.55 -11.83
N GLY A 44 -14.74 -7.63 -13.16
CA GLY A 44 -15.78 -8.44 -13.80
C GLY A 44 -15.55 -9.93 -13.59
N LEU A 45 -15.94 -10.74 -14.58
CA LEU A 45 -15.79 -12.21 -14.57
C LEU A 45 -14.35 -12.70 -14.86
N GLY A 46 -13.33 -11.86 -14.63
CA GLY A 46 -11.94 -12.23 -14.84
C GLY A 46 -11.46 -13.32 -13.87
N ILE A 47 -10.45 -14.08 -14.28
CA ILE A 47 -9.77 -15.06 -13.43
C ILE A 47 -8.68 -14.32 -12.65
N TYR A 48 -8.94 -14.06 -11.37
CA TYR A 48 -7.97 -13.48 -10.44
C TYR A 48 -7.65 -14.51 -9.37
N THR A 49 -6.35 -14.67 -9.08
CA THR A 49 -5.85 -15.57 -8.03
C THR A 49 -6.00 -14.96 -6.63
N MET A 50 -6.06 -13.63 -6.54
CA MET A 50 -6.28 -12.88 -5.31
C MET A 50 -7.21 -11.69 -5.56
N TYR A 51 -7.82 -11.22 -4.48
CA TYR A 51 -8.71 -10.08 -4.44
C TYR A 51 -8.26 -9.13 -3.34
N ALA A 52 -8.43 -7.83 -3.53
CA ALA A 52 -8.16 -6.84 -2.52
C ALA A 52 -9.42 -6.04 -2.22
N VAL A 53 -9.52 -5.52 -1.01
CA VAL A 53 -10.48 -4.48 -0.67
C VAL A 53 -9.66 -3.25 -0.31
N VAL A 54 -9.92 -2.13 -0.98
CA VAL A 54 -9.19 -0.87 -0.79
C VAL A 54 -10.16 0.28 -0.62
N MET A 55 -9.68 1.40 -0.08
CA MET A 55 -10.49 2.60 0.04
C MET A 55 -10.67 3.24 -1.35
N ASP A 56 -11.91 3.56 -1.70
CA ASP A 56 -12.30 4.30 -2.89
C ASP A 56 -12.28 5.80 -2.61
N GLN A 57 -11.07 6.30 -2.35
CA GLN A 57 -10.81 7.72 -2.07
C GLN A 57 -9.51 8.15 -2.78
N PRO A 58 -9.32 9.46 -2.98
CA PRO A 58 -8.06 10.00 -3.47
C PRO A 58 -6.87 9.58 -2.57
N GLU A 59 -5.74 9.20 -3.17
CA GLU A 59 -4.59 8.69 -2.41
C GLU A 59 -4.06 9.68 -1.36
N ASN A 60 -4.13 10.98 -1.64
CA ASN A 60 -3.76 12.04 -0.69
C ASN A 60 -4.67 12.06 0.56
N GLU A 61 -5.94 11.69 0.43
CA GLU A 61 -6.84 11.54 1.59
C GLU A 61 -6.50 10.28 2.38
N ILE A 62 -6.27 9.16 1.68
CA ILE A 62 -5.94 7.87 2.31
C ILE A 62 -4.62 7.97 3.08
N ARG A 63 -3.63 8.72 2.56
CA ARG A 63 -2.34 8.97 3.22
C ARG A 63 -2.47 9.55 4.63
N ASN A 64 -3.50 10.34 4.90
CA ASN A 64 -3.75 10.94 6.22
C ASN A 64 -4.29 9.93 7.25
N ILE A 65 -4.67 8.73 6.81
CA ILE A 65 -5.15 7.65 7.67
C ILE A 65 -3.98 6.71 7.94
N PRO A 66 -3.67 6.36 9.21
CA PRO A 66 -2.64 5.36 9.50
C PRO A 66 -2.93 4.03 8.81
N VAL A 67 -1.90 3.40 8.22
CA VAL A 67 -2.00 2.16 7.42
C VAL A 67 -2.91 1.11 8.07
N MET A 68 -2.68 0.82 9.36
CA MET A 68 -3.44 -0.18 10.14
C MET A 68 -4.93 0.12 10.27
N LYS A 69 -5.35 1.38 10.09
CA LYS A 69 -6.72 1.86 10.24
C LYS A 69 -7.47 1.99 8.91
N ARG A 70 -6.77 1.93 7.77
CA ARG A 70 -7.39 2.04 6.43
C ARG A 70 -8.27 0.85 6.08
N GLY A 71 -8.07 -0.29 6.74
CA GLY A 71 -8.86 -1.49 6.49
C GLY A 71 -8.64 -2.11 5.11
N GLU A 72 -7.58 -1.71 4.39
CA GLU A 72 -7.20 -2.28 3.10
C GLU A 72 -6.49 -3.61 3.28
N ILE A 73 -6.93 -4.66 2.59
CA ILE A 73 -6.49 -6.05 2.83
C ILE A 73 -6.66 -6.92 1.56
N VAL A 74 -5.86 -7.99 1.47
CA VAL A 74 -5.89 -8.99 0.39
C VAL A 74 -6.49 -10.31 0.88
N PHE A 75 -7.23 -10.96 -0.01
CA PHE A 75 -7.87 -12.26 0.19
C PHE A 75 -7.56 -13.18 -1.00
N GLU A 76 -7.50 -14.48 -0.73
CA GLU A 76 -7.40 -15.49 -1.79
C GLU A 76 -8.76 -15.75 -2.46
N LYS A 77 -9.85 -15.59 -1.71
CA LYS A 77 -11.21 -15.87 -2.19
C LYS A 77 -12.01 -14.60 -2.41
N ARG A 78 -12.66 -14.52 -3.59
CA ARG A 78 -13.57 -13.43 -3.95
C ARG A 78 -14.72 -13.25 -2.96
N SER A 79 -15.27 -14.36 -2.47
CA SER A 79 -16.41 -14.35 -1.54
C SER A 79 -16.07 -13.67 -0.22
N GLU A 80 -14.88 -13.97 0.32
CA GLU A 80 -14.38 -13.36 1.56
C GLU A 80 -14.14 -11.86 1.38
N ALA A 81 -13.47 -11.47 0.28
CA ALA A 81 -13.25 -10.06 -0.05
C ALA A 81 -14.57 -9.30 -0.24
N SER A 82 -15.52 -9.88 -0.99
CA SER A 82 -16.83 -9.27 -1.21
C SER A 82 -17.63 -9.14 0.07
N HIS A 83 -17.60 -10.14 0.94
CA HIS A 83 -18.26 -10.07 2.24
C HIS A 83 -17.63 -8.99 3.14
N TYR A 84 -16.30 -8.90 3.16
CA TYR A 84 -15.58 -7.87 3.90
C TYR A 84 -15.94 -6.46 3.43
N ALA A 85 -15.89 -6.21 2.11
CA ALA A 85 -16.27 -4.92 1.53
C ALA A 85 -17.71 -4.54 1.86
N LYS A 86 -18.67 -5.47 1.68
CA LYS A 86 -20.08 -5.24 2.01
C LYS A 86 -20.30 -4.93 3.49
N LYS A 87 -19.59 -5.62 4.39
CA LYS A 87 -19.70 -5.41 5.83
C LYS A 87 -19.15 -4.05 6.26
N ARG A 88 -18.11 -3.56 5.58
CA ARG A 88 -17.53 -2.24 5.84
C ARG A 88 -18.41 -1.10 5.31
N GLY A 89 -19.07 -1.29 4.16
CA GLY A 89 -19.82 -0.23 3.48
C GLY A 89 -18.89 0.75 2.78
N ASP A 90 -19.41 1.90 2.36
CA ASP A 90 -18.58 2.96 1.76
C ASP A 90 -17.53 3.47 2.78
N PRO A 91 -16.31 3.83 2.35
CA PRO A 91 -15.85 3.99 0.97
C PRO A 91 -14.93 2.83 0.52
N TYR A 92 -15.39 1.58 0.46
CA TYR A 92 -14.54 0.44 0.11
C TYR A 92 -14.93 -0.21 -1.22
N VAL A 93 -13.94 -0.44 -2.08
CA VAL A 93 -14.12 -1.09 -3.38
C VAL A 93 -13.44 -2.46 -3.42
N LEU A 94 -14.09 -3.43 -4.07
CA LEU A 94 -13.52 -4.73 -4.37
C LEU A 94 -12.61 -4.62 -5.61
N CYS A 95 -11.41 -5.16 -5.50
CA CYS A 95 -10.42 -5.21 -6.57
C CYS A 95 -10.00 -6.65 -6.88
N GLY A 96 -9.72 -6.92 -8.16
CA GLY A 96 -8.99 -8.12 -8.58
C GLY A 96 -7.50 -7.82 -8.64
N VAL A 97 -6.66 -8.70 -8.10
CA VAL A 97 -5.20 -8.56 -8.21
C VAL A 97 -4.77 -9.10 -9.57
N LYS A 98 -4.36 -8.20 -10.46
CA LYS A 98 -3.92 -8.54 -11.83
C LYS A 98 -2.54 -9.19 -11.83
N SER A 99 -1.61 -8.65 -11.06
CA SER A 99 -0.24 -9.13 -10.96
C SER A 99 0.40 -8.72 -9.65
N THR A 100 1.40 -9.48 -9.24
CA THR A 100 2.25 -9.19 -8.08
C THR A 100 3.71 -9.25 -8.49
N ARG A 101 4.52 -8.29 -8.04
CA ARG A 101 5.98 -8.33 -8.22
C ARG A 101 6.68 -7.98 -6.92
N VAL A 102 7.86 -8.57 -6.70
CA VAL A 102 8.74 -8.17 -5.59
C VAL A 102 9.36 -6.81 -5.90
N VAL A 103 9.41 -5.95 -4.90
CA VAL A 103 10.11 -4.66 -4.95
C VAL A 103 11.44 -4.83 -4.24
N ASN A 104 12.55 -4.53 -4.91
CA ASN A 104 13.88 -4.65 -4.33
C ASN A 104 14.27 -3.40 -3.50
N GLN A 105 15.37 -3.49 -2.76
CA GLN A 105 15.85 -2.38 -1.92
C GLN A 105 16.23 -1.14 -2.74
N ASP A 106 16.85 -1.30 -3.91
CA ASP A 106 17.26 -0.18 -4.76
C ASP A 106 16.05 0.64 -5.22
N GLU A 107 14.94 -0.03 -5.59
CA GLU A 107 13.68 0.62 -5.94
C GLU A 107 13.08 1.38 -4.76
N ILE A 108 13.13 0.81 -3.55
CA ILE A 108 12.64 1.47 -2.32
C ILE A 108 13.45 2.76 -2.06
N GLU A 109 14.77 2.70 -2.12
CA GLU A 109 15.62 3.87 -1.90
C GLU A 109 15.45 4.93 -2.99
N GLN A 110 15.25 4.52 -4.25
CA GLN A 110 14.89 5.43 -5.33
C GLN A 110 13.57 6.15 -5.03
N PHE A 111 12.53 5.43 -4.59
CA PHE A 111 11.26 6.02 -4.20
C PHE A 111 11.43 7.06 -3.09
N ARG A 112 12.22 6.73 -2.06
CA ARG A 112 12.54 7.64 -0.95
C ARG A 112 13.28 8.89 -1.41
N SER A 113 14.19 8.76 -2.38
CA SER A 113 14.96 9.90 -2.90
C SER A 113 14.14 10.87 -3.75
N ILE A 114 13.16 10.36 -4.51
CA ILE A 114 12.27 11.15 -5.36
C ILE A 114 11.16 11.81 -4.52
N HIS A 115 10.71 11.12 -3.48
CA HIS A 115 9.70 11.60 -2.53
C HIS A 115 10.33 11.68 -1.13
N PRO A 116 11.23 12.64 -0.88
CA PRO A 116 11.79 12.83 0.45
C PRO A 116 10.61 13.09 1.39
N GLY A 117 10.35 12.14 2.29
CA GLY A 117 9.32 12.31 3.31
C GLY A 117 9.55 13.61 4.07
N GLU A 118 8.47 14.21 4.61
CA GLU A 118 8.54 15.47 5.36
C GLU A 118 9.60 15.43 6.48
N ASP A 119 9.85 14.25 7.06
CA ASP A 119 10.90 14.01 8.06
C ASP A 119 12.32 14.24 7.56
N ASP A 120 12.58 14.01 6.27
CA ASP A 120 13.90 14.22 5.67
C ASP A 120 14.15 15.71 5.39
N ILE A 121 13.08 16.46 5.09
CA ILE A 121 13.09 17.93 5.01
C ILE A 121 13.30 18.53 6.41
N LEU A 122 12.59 18.02 7.43
CA LEU A 122 12.74 18.43 8.83
C LEU A 122 14.15 18.12 9.38
N LYS A 123 14.73 16.97 9.05
CA LYS A 123 16.13 16.64 9.39
C LYS A 123 17.11 17.58 8.70
N LYS A 124 16.93 17.84 7.39
CA LYS A 124 17.79 18.79 6.66
C LYS A 124 17.67 20.21 7.21
N LEU A 125 16.47 20.68 7.56
CA LEU A 125 16.25 21.98 8.21
C LEU A 125 16.95 22.07 9.57
N LYS A 126 16.86 21.02 10.41
CA LYS A 126 17.56 20.95 11.70
C LYS A 126 19.09 20.97 11.56
N MET A 127 19.65 20.43 10.48
CA MET A 127 21.09 20.50 10.19
C MET A 127 21.55 21.88 9.69
N PHE A 128 20.64 22.73 9.21
CA PHE A 128 20.97 24.13 8.89
C PHE A 128 20.96 25.02 10.14
N ASP A 129 20.14 24.70 11.14
CA ASP A 129 19.97 25.50 12.37
C ASP A 129 21.10 25.31 13.40
N THR A 130 21.96 24.29 13.22
CA THR A 130 23.17 24.08 14.04
C THR A 130 24.39 24.87 13.57
N ARG A 131 24.23 25.82 12.64
CA ARG A 131 25.24 26.85 12.36
C ARG A 131 25.01 28.09 13.24
N LYS A 132 25.22 27.95 14.54
CA LYS A 132 25.49 29.07 15.46
C LYS A 132 26.58 28.68 16.44
#